data_AF-A0A4S8R051-F1
#
_entry.id   AF-A0A4S8R051-F1
#
_cell.length_a   1.000
_cell.length_b   1.000
_cell.length_c   1.000
_cell.angle_alpha   90.00
_cell.angle_beta   90.00
_cell.angle_gamma   90.00
#
_symmetry.space_group_name_H-M   'P 1'
#
loop_
_entity.id
_entity.type
_entity.pdbx_description
1 polymer ?
#
loop_
_entity_poly.entity_id
_entity_poly.type
_entity_poly.pdbx_seq_one_letter_code
_entity_poly.pdbx_strand_id
1 'polypeptide(L)'
;MRYSLLFAYASASVASVISSRAEDASIKYSTLVSDSFIQRGVPKTAQYAQAVFYRGVELAYNATGNATYINWLKSQMDTAVSANGSILGYPSYPASLDDIRIGTIILDTWARTNETRYKVAADKLRQQFNYNPRTASGGFWHRAPTYPNQMWLDGIFMADVFYAQWTSYFDAANVTAWDDILLQYSLIEEHCRNHTTNLIVHGYDESKTQVWADPITGASPNVWDRALGWYLMALVDVLDYFPKSHEGHAKLLDWFITASAGVAAAQDKTGGWWLVMNEPYPGKPRNYIESSGSAMFIYAILKGVRKGYLGSEYIAPMKKGYKYLAETFVAFNRTNGTVNWEGTVVVGSLGSNATFEYYTSIALDENDLKGAGPFVYASVEYEKLAA
;
A
#
# COMPACT_ATOMS: atom_id res chain seq x y z
N MET A 1 -47.35 26.64 37.21
CA MET A 1 -47.54 26.30 35.79
C MET A 1 -46.16 26.30 35.13
N ARG A 2 -45.75 25.14 34.59
CA ARG A 2 -44.59 24.89 33.68
C ARG A 2 -43.15 24.92 34.25
N TYR A 3 -42.71 23.72 34.59
CA TYR A 3 -41.45 23.04 34.27
C TYR A 3 -40.28 23.85 33.67
N SER A 4 -39.11 23.70 34.28
CA SER A 4 -37.83 23.63 33.56
C SER A 4 -36.93 22.62 34.26
N LEU A 5 -36.88 21.40 33.71
CA LEU A 5 -35.83 20.42 34.00
C LEU A 5 -34.54 20.93 33.35
N LEU A 6 -33.47 21.08 34.13
CA LEU A 6 -32.10 21.12 33.62
C LEU A 6 -31.48 19.75 33.88
N PHE A 7 -31.39 18.97 32.80
CA PHE A 7 -30.57 17.76 32.74
C PHE A 7 -29.09 18.14 32.78
N ALA A 8 -28.34 17.39 33.58
CA ALA A 8 -26.90 17.44 33.72
C ALA A 8 -26.17 17.16 32.41
N TYR A 9 -25.00 17.77 32.22
CA TYR A 9 -23.84 17.05 31.66
C TYR A 9 -22.58 17.54 32.36
N ALA A 10 -22.02 16.68 33.21
CA ALA A 10 -20.67 16.82 33.71
C ALA A 10 -19.72 16.73 32.50
N SER A 11 -19.01 17.82 32.22
CA SER A 11 -17.91 17.86 31.26
C SER A 11 -16.75 17.02 31.80
N ALA A 12 -16.77 15.71 31.52
CA ALA A 12 -15.56 14.90 31.61
C ALA A 12 -14.63 15.35 30.50
N SER A 13 -13.56 16.06 30.89
CA SER A 13 -12.48 16.46 30.00
C SER A 13 -11.91 15.23 29.29
N VAL A 14 -11.76 15.31 27.98
CA VAL A 14 -11.17 14.29 27.08
C VAL A 14 -9.80 13.77 27.57
N ALA A 15 -9.12 14.51 28.45
CA ALA A 15 -7.85 14.13 29.06
C ALA A 15 -7.91 12.90 29.99
N SER A 16 -9.05 12.54 30.59
CA SER A 16 -9.12 11.45 31.59
C SER A 16 -9.52 10.09 31.03
N VAL A 17 -9.74 9.96 29.72
CA VAL A 17 -9.92 8.66 29.02
C VAL A 17 -8.60 8.19 28.38
N ILE A 18 -7.56 9.03 28.40
CA ILE A 18 -6.23 8.77 27.81
C ILE A 18 -5.36 7.89 28.72
N SER A 19 -5.75 7.67 29.98
CA SER A 19 -5.00 6.83 30.92
C SER A 19 -5.65 5.45 31.13
N SER A 20 -5.57 4.59 30.10
CA SER A 20 -5.57 3.11 30.28
C SER A 20 -5.21 2.29 29.02
N ARG A 21 -4.84 2.93 27.89
CA ARG A 21 -4.40 2.20 26.68
C ARG A 21 -2.89 2.06 26.52
N ALA A 22 -2.12 2.60 27.46
CA ALA A 22 -0.68 2.42 27.45
C ALA A 22 -0.32 1.01 27.94
N GLU A 23 0.48 0.32 27.11
CA GLU A 23 1.32 -0.82 27.47
C GLU A 23 0.62 -2.16 27.73
N ASP A 24 0.13 -2.79 26.66
CA ASP A 24 0.29 -4.24 26.61
C ASP A 24 1.16 -4.63 25.41
N ALA A 25 2.47 -4.75 25.66
CA ALA A 25 3.44 -5.26 24.70
C ALA A 25 3.16 -6.72 24.29
N SER A 26 2.14 -7.37 24.86
CA SER A 26 1.71 -8.72 24.49
C SER A 26 0.78 -8.76 23.27
N ILE A 27 0.10 -7.66 22.91
CA ILE A 27 -0.87 -7.69 21.79
C ILE A 27 -0.11 -7.80 20.46
N LYS A 28 -0.30 -8.93 19.78
CA LYS A 28 0.15 -9.16 18.40
C LYS A 28 -0.93 -8.69 17.44
N TYR A 29 -0.84 -7.43 16.99
CA TYR A 29 -1.81 -6.85 16.07
C TYR A 29 -1.78 -7.52 14.70
N SER A 30 -0.63 -8.10 14.29
CA SER A 30 -0.52 -8.85 13.04
C SER A 30 -1.52 -10.02 12.99
N THR A 31 -1.62 -10.80 14.06
CA THR A 31 -2.57 -11.91 14.19
C THR A 31 -3.97 -11.42 14.54
N LEU A 32 -4.11 -10.48 15.48
CA LEU A 32 -5.42 -9.99 15.94
C LEU A 32 -6.25 -9.37 14.81
N VAL A 33 -5.64 -8.53 13.98
CA VAL A 33 -6.31 -7.90 12.83
C VAL A 33 -6.59 -8.95 11.76
N SER A 34 -5.64 -9.84 11.48
CA SER A 34 -5.82 -10.94 10.51
C SER A 34 -7.01 -11.83 10.89
N ASP A 35 -7.06 -12.31 12.12
CA ASP A 35 -8.13 -13.16 12.65
C ASP A 35 -9.48 -12.44 12.60
N SER A 36 -9.52 -11.16 13.01
CA SER A 36 -10.74 -10.35 13.01
C SER A 36 -11.35 -10.22 11.62
N PHE A 37 -10.53 -9.96 10.60
CA PHE A 37 -11.00 -9.78 9.23
C PHE A 37 -11.38 -11.11 8.57
N ILE A 38 -10.63 -12.18 8.86
CA ILE A 38 -10.98 -13.54 8.42
C ILE A 38 -12.34 -13.93 9.00
N GLN A 39 -12.57 -13.70 10.30
CA GLN A 39 -13.84 -13.98 10.97
C GLN A 39 -14.99 -13.11 10.44
N ARG A 40 -14.72 -11.83 10.11
CA ARG A 40 -15.70 -10.93 9.51
C ARG A 40 -16.14 -11.37 8.10
N GLY A 41 -15.25 -12.08 7.39
CA GLY A 41 -15.53 -12.61 6.06
C GLY A 41 -15.09 -11.66 4.94
N VAL A 42 -13.79 -11.63 4.66
CA VAL A 42 -13.25 -10.92 3.48
C VAL A 42 -13.83 -11.54 2.20
N PRO A 43 -14.40 -10.74 1.28
CA PRO A 43 -14.91 -11.24 0.00
C PRO A 43 -13.82 -11.93 -0.82
N LYS A 44 -14.12 -13.12 -1.35
CA LYS A 44 -13.18 -13.93 -2.13
C LYS A 44 -13.10 -13.43 -3.59
N THR A 45 -12.29 -12.42 -3.83
CA THR A 45 -12.08 -11.85 -5.18
C THR A 45 -10.60 -11.79 -5.56
N ALA A 46 -10.34 -11.47 -6.83
CA ALA A 46 -9.00 -11.21 -7.37
C ALA A 46 -8.67 -9.70 -7.45
N GLN A 47 -9.45 -8.83 -6.81
CA GLN A 47 -9.23 -7.39 -6.84
C GLN A 47 -8.04 -6.98 -5.97
N TYR A 48 -7.41 -5.84 -6.29
CA TYR A 48 -6.16 -5.44 -5.62
C TYR A 48 -6.32 -5.19 -4.12
N ALA A 49 -7.46 -4.65 -3.66
CA ALA A 49 -7.67 -4.39 -2.23
C ALA A 49 -7.62 -5.70 -1.42
N GLN A 50 -8.19 -6.77 -1.96
CA GLN A 50 -8.13 -8.11 -1.39
C GLN A 50 -6.72 -8.67 -1.48
N ALA A 51 -6.05 -8.54 -2.63
CA ALA A 51 -4.65 -8.97 -2.79
C ALA A 51 -3.71 -8.32 -1.77
N VAL A 52 -3.92 -7.03 -1.48
CA VAL A 52 -3.23 -6.31 -0.42
C VAL A 52 -3.49 -6.98 0.93
N PHE A 53 -4.75 -7.20 1.31
CA PHE A 53 -5.01 -7.86 2.59
C PHE A 53 -4.48 -9.30 2.67
N TYR A 54 -4.57 -10.07 1.57
CA TYR A 54 -4.04 -11.43 1.47
C TYR A 54 -2.54 -11.47 1.74
N ARG A 55 -1.75 -10.53 1.19
CA ARG A 55 -0.33 -10.42 1.49
C ARG A 55 -0.09 -10.19 2.99
N GLY A 56 -0.96 -9.47 3.69
CA GLY A 56 -0.86 -9.25 5.13
C GLY A 56 -1.03 -10.55 5.91
N VAL A 57 -2.07 -11.31 5.58
CA VAL A 57 -2.30 -12.65 6.16
C VAL A 57 -1.13 -13.60 5.86
N GLU A 58 -0.54 -13.50 4.67
CA GLU A 58 0.65 -14.28 4.32
C GLU A 58 1.88 -13.89 5.15
N LEU A 59 2.11 -12.59 5.38
CA LEU A 59 3.19 -12.12 6.25
C LEU A 59 2.98 -12.60 7.70
N ALA A 60 1.73 -12.60 8.19
CA ALA A 60 1.38 -13.15 9.49
C ALA A 60 1.61 -14.67 9.56
N TYR A 61 1.28 -15.41 8.49
CA TYR A 61 1.64 -16.83 8.36
C TYR A 61 3.15 -17.04 8.46
N ASN A 62 3.94 -16.30 7.68
CA ASN A 62 5.40 -16.43 7.67
C ASN A 62 6.01 -16.11 9.05
N ALA A 63 5.39 -15.22 9.83
CA ALA A 63 5.86 -14.85 11.17
C ALA A 63 5.47 -15.88 12.26
N THR A 64 4.38 -16.61 12.08
CA THR A 64 3.79 -17.45 13.14
C THR A 64 3.81 -18.95 12.86
N GLY A 65 3.89 -19.35 11.58
CA GLY A 65 3.68 -20.73 11.15
C GLY A 65 2.24 -21.23 11.27
N ASN A 66 1.26 -20.35 11.55
CA ASN A 66 -0.12 -20.77 11.79
C ASN A 66 -0.81 -21.25 10.49
N ALA A 67 -1.03 -22.55 10.37
CA ALA A 67 -1.60 -23.18 9.17
C ALA A 67 -3.02 -22.67 8.81
N THR A 68 -3.76 -22.07 9.74
CA THR A 68 -5.09 -21.51 9.43
C THR A 68 -5.00 -20.41 8.37
N TYR A 69 -3.95 -19.58 8.40
CA TYR A 69 -3.74 -18.48 7.47
C TYR A 69 -3.44 -18.98 6.05
N ILE A 70 -2.54 -19.95 5.90
CA ILE A 70 -2.22 -20.46 4.56
C ILE A 70 -3.36 -21.27 3.96
N ASN A 71 -4.10 -22.03 4.78
CA ASN A 71 -5.30 -22.73 4.34
C ASN A 71 -6.39 -21.73 3.90
N TRP A 72 -6.55 -20.64 4.66
CA TRP A 72 -7.47 -19.58 4.29
C TRP A 72 -7.08 -18.92 2.96
N LEU A 73 -5.81 -18.53 2.79
CA LEU A 73 -5.29 -17.95 1.54
C LEU A 73 -5.50 -18.89 0.35
N LYS A 74 -5.21 -20.18 0.53
CA LYS A 74 -5.46 -21.19 -0.50
C LYS A 74 -6.93 -21.22 -0.91
N SER A 75 -7.86 -21.14 0.05
CA SER A 75 -9.30 -21.07 -0.25
C SER A 75 -9.71 -19.81 -1.01
N GLN A 76 -9.02 -18.68 -0.80
CA GLN A 76 -9.23 -17.46 -1.57
C GLN A 76 -8.78 -17.66 -3.01
N MET A 77 -7.58 -18.22 -3.22
CA MET A 77 -7.03 -18.47 -4.54
C MET A 77 -7.79 -19.55 -5.31
N ASP A 78 -8.31 -20.56 -4.62
CA ASP A 78 -9.19 -21.59 -5.21
C ASP A 78 -10.50 -21.03 -5.75
N THR A 79 -10.97 -19.94 -5.15
CA THR A 79 -12.17 -19.23 -5.63
C THR A 79 -11.83 -18.26 -6.76
N ALA A 80 -10.68 -17.58 -6.66
CA ALA A 80 -10.24 -16.61 -7.64
C ALA A 80 -9.70 -17.24 -8.94
N VAL A 81 -9.15 -18.46 -8.90
CA VAL A 81 -8.51 -19.12 -10.04
C VAL A 81 -9.18 -20.47 -10.35
N SER A 82 -9.83 -20.54 -11.50
CA SER A 82 -10.49 -21.76 -12.00
C SER A 82 -9.49 -22.87 -12.31
N ALA A 83 -10.01 -24.09 -12.54
CA ALA A 83 -9.19 -25.26 -12.88
C ALA A 83 -8.33 -25.07 -14.16
N ASN A 84 -8.78 -24.26 -15.13
CA ASN A 84 -8.02 -23.94 -16.33
C ASN A 84 -7.15 -22.66 -16.21
N GLY A 85 -6.98 -22.14 -15.00
CA GLY A 85 -6.16 -20.96 -14.74
C GLY A 85 -6.78 -19.65 -15.23
N SER A 86 -8.10 -19.57 -15.41
CA SER A 86 -8.78 -18.29 -15.61
C SER A 86 -9.01 -17.60 -14.27
N ILE A 87 -8.83 -16.28 -14.24
CA ILE A 87 -8.96 -15.47 -13.03
C ILE A 87 -10.34 -14.83 -13.02
N LEU A 88 -11.09 -15.01 -11.92
CA LEU A 88 -12.42 -14.46 -11.76
C LEU A 88 -12.40 -12.93 -11.80
N GLY A 89 -13.16 -12.34 -12.72
CA GLY A 89 -13.25 -10.89 -12.88
C GLY A 89 -12.09 -10.25 -13.65
N TYR A 90 -11.19 -11.05 -14.21
CA TYR A 90 -10.08 -10.58 -15.04
C TYR A 90 -10.31 -10.90 -16.53
N PRO A 91 -10.01 -9.96 -17.44
CA PRO A 91 -9.61 -8.59 -17.15
C PRO A 91 -10.85 -7.72 -16.82
N SER A 92 -10.72 -6.78 -15.86
CA SER A 92 -11.85 -5.91 -15.45
C SER A 92 -12.02 -4.72 -16.39
N TYR A 93 -10.94 -4.33 -17.06
CA TYR A 93 -10.86 -3.37 -18.15
C TYR A 93 -10.02 -3.98 -19.29
N PRO A 94 -9.99 -3.42 -20.51
CA PRO A 94 -9.08 -3.91 -21.56
C PRO A 94 -7.63 -4.08 -21.08
N ALA A 95 -7.13 -3.15 -20.25
CA ALA A 95 -5.92 -3.32 -19.45
C ALA A 95 -5.99 -2.42 -18.21
N SER A 96 -5.76 -2.96 -17.02
CA SER A 96 -5.65 -2.21 -15.77
C SER A 96 -4.50 -2.75 -14.95
N LEU A 97 -3.61 -1.88 -14.46
CA LEU A 97 -2.53 -2.34 -13.59
C LEU A 97 -3.06 -2.86 -12.24
N ASP A 98 -4.22 -2.38 -11.79
CA ASP A 98 -4.88 -2.84 -10.57
C ASP A 98 -5.20 -4.35 -10.61
N ASP A 99 -5.53 -4.88 -11.78
CA ASP A 99 -5.84 -6.31 -11.93
C ASP A 99 -4.61 -7.21 -11.73
N ILE A 100 -3.40 -6.65 -11.80
CA ILE A 100 -2.15 -7.40 -11.76
C ILE A 100 -1.75 -7.74 -10.33
N ARG A 101 -2.15 -6.94 -9.32
CA ARG A 101 -1.64 -7.05 -7.95
C ARG A 101 -1.83 -8.45 -7.35
N ILE A 102 -2.95 -9.10 -7.66
CA ILE A 102 -3.27 -10.47 -7.22
C ILE A 102 -2.25 -11.50 -7.69
N GLY A 103 -1.54 -11.23 -8.79
CA GLY A 103 -0.52 -12.10 -9.37
C GLY A 103 0.57 -12.45 -8.38
N THR A 104 0.92 -11.56 -7.46
CA THR A 104 1.90 -11.83 -6.41
C THR A 104 1.45 -12.97 -5.48
N ILE A 105 0.18 -12.98 -5.07
CA ILE A 105 -0.42 -14.03 -4.24
C ILE A 105 -0.57 -15.34 -5.02
N ILE A 106 -0.90 -15.25 -6.32
CA ILE A 106 -1.00 -16.41 -7.21
C ILE A 106 0.36 -17.09 -7.35
N LEU A 107 1.43 -16.32 -7.57
CA LEU A 107 2.80 -16.84 -7.67
C LEU A 107 3.26 -17.49 -6.37
N ASP A 108 2.99 -16.86 -5.24
CA ASP A 108 3.34 -17.43 -3.93
C ASP A 108 2.53 -18.69 -3.60
N THR A 109 1.30 -18.79 -4.10
CA THR A 109 0.50 -20.01 -3.98
C THR A 109 1.04 -21.11 -4.89
N TRP A 110 1.37 -20.79 -6.14
CA TRP A 110 2.04 -21.72 -7.05
C TRP A 110 3.35 -22.24 -6.47
N ALA A 111 4.21 -21.37 -5.92
CA ALA A 111 5.49 -21.76 -5.35
C ALA A 111 5.35 -22.78 -4.20
N ARG A 112 4.21 -22.77 -3.48
CA ARG A 112 3.93 -23.70 -2.38
C ARG A 112 3.25 -24.99 -2.82
N THR A 113 2.39 -24.94 -3.84
CA THR A 113 1.56 -26.10 -4.22
C THR A 113 1.99 -26.78 -5.51
N ASN A 114 2.77 -26.08 -6.34
CA ASN A 114 3.16 -26.45 -7.69
C ASN A 114 1.96 -26.76 -8.62
N GLU A 115 0.76 -26.24 -8.32
CA GLU A 115 -0.42 -26.46 -9.15
C GLU A 115 -0.36 -25.63 -10.44
N THR A 116 -0.39 -26.32 -11.59
CA THR A 116 -0.25 -25.71 -12.94
C THR A 116 -1.23 -24.56 -13.20
N ARG A 117 -2.47 -24.63 -12.68
CA ARG A 117 -3.47 -23.58 -12.90
C ARG A 117 -3.04 -22.20 -12.40
N TYR A 118 -2.27 -22.13 -11.31
CA TYR A 118 -1.77 -20.87 -10.77
C TYR A 118 -0.66 -20.30 -11.64
N LYS A 119 0.23 -21.14 -12.17
CA LYS A 119 1.22 -20.69 -13.16
C LYS A 119 0.52 -20.17 -14.42
N VAL A 120 -0.48 -20.88 -14.94
CA VAL A 120 -1.27 -20.43 -16.11
C VAL A 120 -1.93 -19.08 -15.84
N ALA A 121 -2.50 -18.88 -14.65
CA ALA A 121 -3.07 -17.61 -14.25
C ALA A 121 -2.02 -16.49 -14.19
N ALA A 122 -0.87 -16.75 -13.57
CA ALA A 122 0.23 -15.78 -13.52
C ALA A 122 0.78 -15.44 -14.92
N ASP A 123 0.92 -16.42 -15.80
CA ASP A 123 1.35 -16.19 -17.19
C ASP A 123 0.36 -15.30 -17.96
N LYS A 124 -0.96 -15.43 -17.71
CA LYS A 124 -1.98 -14.53 -18.29
C LYS A 124 -1.86 -13.08 -17.79
N LEU A 125 -1.55 -12.88 -16.51
CA LEU A 125 -1.28 -11.54 -15.99
C LEU A 125 0.01 -10.96 -16.59
N ARG A 126 1.08 -11.77 -16.70
CA ARG A 126 2.33 -11.36 -17.35
C ARG A 126 2.13 -10.96 -18.81
N GLN A 127 1.25 -11.64 -19.54
CA GLN A 127 0.92 -11.31 -20.93
C GLN A 127 0.31 -9.91 -21.08
N GLN A 128 -0.34 -9.36 -20.04
CA GLN A 128 -0.89 -8.01 -20.10
C GLN A 128 0.17 -6.96 -20.45
N PHE A 129 1.39 -7.06 -19.92
CA PHE A 129 2.45 -6.09 -20.20
C PHE A 129 2.89 -6.02 -21.66
N ASN A 130 2.57 -7.05 -22.46
CA ASN A 130 2.90 -7.06 -23.89
C ASN A 130 1.90 -6.24 -24.72
N TYR A 131 0.69 -5.99 -24.22
CA TYR A 131 -0.34 -5.22 -24.91
C TYR A 131 -0.87 -4.02 -24.11
N ASN A 132 -0.46 -3.85 -22.85
CA ASN A 132 -0.79 -2.68 -22.05
C ASN A 132 -0.32 -1.44 -22.82
N PRO A 133 -1.18 -0.45 -23.07
CA PRO A 133 -0.74 0.76 -23.74
C PRO A 133 0.29 1.48 -22.88
N ARG A 134 1.19 2.19 -23.56
CA ARG A 134 2.31 2.88 -22.95
C ARG A 134 2.33 4.34 -23.36
N THR A 135 2.91 5.17 -22.49
CA THR A 135 3.30 6.54 -22.84
C THR A 135 4.36 6.50 -23.95
N ALA A 136 4.64 7.63 -24.58
CA ALA A 136 5.70 7.74 -25.59
C ALA A 136 7.08 7.38 -25.04
N SER A 137 7.33 7.60 -23.75
CA SER A 137 8.57 7.19 -23.05
C SER A 137 8.57 5.73 -22.58
N GLY A 138 7.51 4.96 -22.86
CA GLY A 138 7.43 3.53 -22.55
C GLY A 138 6.79 3.19 -21.21
N GLY A 139 6.27 4.18 -20.47
CA GLY A 139 5.59 3.97 -19.19
C GLY A 139 4.24 3.30 -19.34
N PHE A 140 3.86 2.35 -18.49
CA PHE A 140 2.53 1.74 -18.56
C PHE A 140 1.43 2.74 -18.22
N TRP A 141 0.39 2.83 -19.07
CA TRP A 141 -0.82 3.52 -18.65
C TRP A 141 -1.42 2.82 -17.44
N HIS A 142 -1.84 3.60 -16.44
CA HIS A 142 -2.44 3.06 -15.22
C HIS A 142 -3.71 2.24 -15.53
N ARG A 143 -4.54 2.71 -16.47
CA ARG A 143 -5.73 1.99 -16.94
C ARG A 143 -6.16 2.40 -18.35
N ALA A 144 -6.39 1.43 -19.21
CA ALA A 144 -6.92 1.61 -20.55
C ALA A 144 -8.42 1.25 -20.60
N PRO A 145 -9.28 2.04 -21.28
CA PRO A 145 -8.99 3.31 -21.97
C PRO A 145 -9.12 4.55 -21.07
N THR A 146 -9.33 4.37 -19.75
CA THR A 146 -9.78 5.44 -18.84
C THR A 146 -8.74 6.53 -18.58
N TYR A 147 -7.46 6.17 -18.47
CA TYR A 147 -6.37 7.08 -18.08
C TYR A 147 -5.23 7.04 -19.12
N PRO A 148 -5.47 7.58 -20.33
CA PRO A 148 -4.45 7.59 -21.37
C PRO A 148 -3.25 8.45 -20.96
N ASN A 149 -2.04 7.96 -21.26
CA ASN A 149 -0.76 8.62 -21.01
C ASN A 149 -0.43 8.94 -19.54
N GLN A 150 -1.17 8.33 -18.60
CA GLN A 150 -0.98 8.59 -17.18
C GLN A 150 -0.28 7.42 -16.49
N MET A 151 0.78 7.73 -15.73
CA MET A 151 1.40 6.82 -14.78
C MET A 151 1.14 7.30 -13.36
N TRP A 152 0.66 6.40 -12.51
CA TRP A 152 0.39 6.69 -11.11
C TRP A 152 1.32 5.84 -10.24
N LEU A 153 1.75 6.37 -9.11
CA LEU A 153 2.58 5.66 -8.13
C LEU A 153 1.94 4.33 -7.72
N ASP A 154 0.61 4.30 -7.59
CA ASP A 154 -0.20 3.12 -7.31
C ASP A 154 0.11 1.99 -8.29
N GLY A 155 0.16 2.31 -9.59
CA GLY A 155 0.41 1.35 -10.67
C GLY A 155 1.72 0.59 -10.51
N ILE A 156 2.76 1.23 -9.98
CA ILE A 156 4.07 0.62 -9.72
C ILE A 156 3.95 -0.51 -8.69
N PHE A 157 3.20 -0.30 -7.61
CA PHE A 157 2.97 -1.34 -6.61
C PHE A 157 2.06 -2.46 -7.13
N MET A 158 1.09 -2.13 -7.97
CA MET A 158 0.17 -3.13 -8.51
C MET A 158 0.87 -4.05 -9.51
N ALA A 159 1.74 -3.51 -10.36
CA ALA A 159 2.30 -4.23 -11.51
C ALA A 159 3.76 -4.65 -11.33
N ASP A 160 4.66 -3.74 -10.98
CA ASP A 160 6.10 -3.96 -11.14
C ASP A 160 6.69 -4.94 -10.12
N VAL A 161 6.11 -5.02 -8.92
CA VAL A 161 6.48 -6.05 -7.94
C VAL A 161 6.12 -7.43 -8.46
N PHE A 162 4.95 -7.59 -9.07
CA PHE A 162 4.55 -8.84 -9.72
C PHE A 162 5.43 -9.14 -10.93
N TYR A 163 5.73 -8.13 -11.75
CA TYR A 163 6.58 -8.29 -12.93
C TYR A 163 7.96 -8.79 -12.52
N ALA A 164 8.60 -8.17 -11.53
CA ALA A 164 9.88 -8.60 -11.00
C ALA A 164 9.81 -10.02 -10.42
N GLN A 165 8.77 -10.33 -9.64
CA GLN A 165 8.60 -11.67 -9.08
C GLN A 165 8.46 -12.74 -10.16
N TRP A 166 7.59 -12.53 -11.15
CA TRP A 166 7.40 -13.46 -12.26
C TRP A 166 8.69 -13.65 -13.06
N THR A 167 9.36 -12.55 -13.42
CA THR A 167 10.63 -12.59 -14.17
C THR A 167 11.70 -13.34 -13.38
N SER A 168 11.79 -13.15 -12.06
CA SER A 168 12.76 -13.89 -11.23
C SER A 168 12.54 -15.41 -11.24
N TYR A 169 11.29 -15.88 -11.34
CA TYR A 169 10.96 -17.31 -11.31
C TYR A 169 11.11 -17.98 -12.67
N PHE A 170 10.78 -17.27 -13.74
CA PHE A 170 10.59 -17.89 -15.06
C PHE A 170 11.48 -17.34 -16.16
N ASP A 171 12.11 -16.19 -15.95
CA ASP A 171 12.82 -15.47 -17.01
C ASP A 171 13.99 -14.63 -16.46
N ALA A 172 14.71 -15.15 -15.46
CA ALA A 172 15.67 -14.37 -14.66
C ALA A 172 16.83 -13.80 -15.49
N ALA A 173 17.15 -14.39 -16.64
CA ALA A 173 18.20 -13.92 -17.55
C ALA A 173 17.74 -12.83 -18.54
N ASN A 174 16.45 -12.48 -18.56
CA ASN A 174 15.90 -11.50 -19.49
C ASN A 174 16.21 -10.06 -19.05
N VAL A 175 17.33 -9.54 -19.54
CA VAL A 175 17.77 -8.17 -19.28
C VAL A 175 16.72 -7.15 -19.73
N THR A 176 16.07 -7.33 -20.87
CA THR A 176 15.04 -6.41 -21.38
C THR A 176 13.84 -6.29 -20.42
N ALA A 177 13.44 -7.39 -19.77
CA ALA A 177 12.37 -7.34 -18.76
C ALA A 177 12.81 -6.58 -17.50
N TRP A 178 14.05 -6.75 -17.07
CA TRP A 178 14.61 -6.01 -15.92
C TRP A 178 14.77 -4.51 -16.22
N ASP A 179 15.20 -4.16 -17.43
CA ASP A 179 15.28 -2.78 -17.92
C ASP A 179 13.89 -2.13 -18.01
N ASP A 180 12.87 -2.86 -18.48
CA ASP A 180 11.49 -2.39 -18.55
C ASP A 180 10.92 -2.11 -17.15
N ILE A 181 11.17 -2.99 -16.18
CA ILE A 181 10.82 -2.76 -14.77
C ILE A 181 11.52 -1.50 -14.26
N LEU A 182 12.84 -1.37 -14.46
CA LEU A 182 13.59 -0.19 -14.01
C LEU A 182 13.07 1.10 -14.65
N LEU A 183 12.68 1.06 -15.92
CA LEU A 183 12.12 2.21 -16.64
C LEU A 183 10.86 2.74 -15.96
N GLN A 184 9.97 1.86 -15.47
CA GLN A 184 8.73 2.30 -14.80
C GLN A 184 9.02 3.13 -13.55
N TYR A 185 9.99 2.70 -12.72
CA TYR A 185 10.43 3.49 -11.56
C TYR A 185 11.14 4.77 -11.98
N SER A 186 11.99 4.70 -13.00
CA SER A 186 12.76 5.85 -13.50
C SER A 186 11.85 6.99 -13.95
N LEU A 187 10.77 6.67 -14.67
CA LEU A 187 9.80 7.66 -15.15
C LEU A 187 9.03 8.31 -13.99
N ILE A 188 8.62 7.54 -12.98
CA ILE A 188 8.02 8.13 -11.78
C ILE A 188 9.01 9.07 -11.07
N GLU A 189 10.27 8.67 -10.96
CA GLU A 189 11.30 9.47 -10.29
C GLU A 189 11.62 10.77 -11.04
N GLU A 190 11.69 10.71 -12.37
CA GLU A 190 11.92 11.87 -13.22
C GLU A 190 10.76 12.88 -13.14
N HIS A 191 9.52 12.41 -13.23
CA HIS A 191 8.37 13.30 -13.36
C HIS A 191 7.79 13.76 -12.02
N CYS A 192 7.79 12.90 -11.00
CA CYS A 192 7.00 13.13 -9.79
C CYS A 192 7.82 13.51 -8.55
N ARG A 193 9.15 13.32 -8.53
CA ARG A 193 9.96 13.62 -7.34
C ARG A 193 10.13 15.12 -7.15
N ASN A 194 9.86 15.59 -5.93
CA ASN A 194 10.38 16.86 -5.46
C ASN A 194 11.78 16.66 -4.86
N HIS A 195 12.82 17.18 -5.53
CA HIS A 195 14.22 17.01 -5.09
C HIS A 195 14.62 17.87 -3.87
N THR A 196 13.72 18.72 -3.35
CA THR A 196 13.95 19.46 -2.10
C THR A 196 13.40 18.71 -0.89
N THR A 197 12.17 18.20 -0.98
CA THR A 197 11.51 17.50 0.13
C THR A 197 11.69 15.98 0.10
N ASN A 198 12.15 15.44 -1.04
CA ASN A 198 12.21 14.01 -1.36
C ASN A 198 10.84 13.30 -1.35
N LEU A 199 9.74 14.04 -1.28
CA LEU A 199 8.40 13.50 -1.47
C LEU A 199 8.06 13.40 -2.96
N ILE A 200 7.17 12.46 -3.29
CA ILE A 200 6.79 12.16 -4.68
C ILE A 200 5.27 12.36 -4.80
N VAL A 201 4.84 13.14 -5.79
CA VAL A 201 3.41 13.40 -6.03
C VAL A 201 2.72 12.19 -6.68
N HIS A 202 1.39 12.12 -6.58
CA HIS A 202 0.58 10.92 -6.88
C HIS A 202 0.82 10.28 -8.27
N GLY A 203 1.14 11.07 -9.29
CA GLY A 203 1.41 10.57 -10.64
C GLY A 203 1.63 11.70 -11.63
N TYR A 204 1.77 11.35 -12.90
CA TYR A 204 1.96 12.29 -13.99
C TYR A 204 1.17 11.89 -15.25
N ASP A 205 0.82 12.89 -16.06
CA ASP A 205 0.29 12.73 -17.42
C ASP A 205 1.36 13.20 -18.41
N GLU A 206 1.93 12.27 -19.17
CA GLU A 206 2.98 12.58 -20.16
C GLU A 206 2.45 13.50 -21.28
N SER A 207 1.16 13.41 -21.59
CA SER A 207 0.53 14.27 -22.59
C SER A 207 0.25 15.68 -22.08
N LYS A 208 0.29 15.89 -20.77
CA LYS A 208 0.04 17.18 -20.10
C LYS A 208 -1.33 17.79 -20.45
N THR A 209 -2.32 16.94 -20.69
CA THR A 209 -3.67 17.34 -21.09
C THR A 209 -4.65 17.33 -19.92
N GLN A 210 -4.35 16.59 -18.85
CA GLN A 210 -5.18 16.61 -17.65
C GLN A 210 -5.16 17.98 -16.98
N VAL A 211 -6.30 18.39 -16.41
CA VAL A 211 -6.48 19.67 -15.70
C VAL A 211 -5.51 19.86 -14.53
N TRP A 212 -5.03 18.77 -13.93
CA TRP A 212 -4.11 18.77 -12.80
C TRP A 212 -2.63 18.68 -13.21
N ALA A 213 -2.32 18.42 -14.48
CA ALA A 213 -0.97 18.14 -14.93
C ALA A 213 -0.15 19.43 -15.00
N ASP A 214 1.02 19.43 -14.35
CA ASP A 214 1.99 20.50 -14.49
C ASP A 214 2.43 20.65 -15.96
N PRO A 215 2.48 21.88 -16.52
CA PRO A 215 2.78 22.08 -17.94
C PRO A 215 4.23 21.72 -18.33
N ILE A 216 5.15 21.62 -17.37
CA ILE A 216 6.55 21.28 -17.59
C ILE A 216 6.78 19.80 -17.34
N THR A 217 6.39 19.29 -16.17
CA THR A 217 6.69 17.91 -15.76
C THR A 217 5.57 16.92 -16.06
N GLY A 218 4.34 17.39 -16.23
CA GLY A 218 3.13 16.55 -16.31
C GLY A 218 2.64 16.06 -14.94
N ALA A 219 3.34 16.38 -13.86
CA ALA A 219 3.08 15.84 -12.54
C ALA A 219 1.80 16.42 -11.92
N SER A 220 1.14 15.61 -11.08
CA SER A 220 0.04 16.05 -10.21
C SER A 220 0.54 16.99 -9.11
N PRO A 221 -0.33 17.85 -8.54
CA PRO A 221 0.13 18.92 -7.66
C PRO A 221 0.40 18.49 -6.21
N ASN A 222 -0.08 17.32 -5.80
CA ASN A 222 -0.16 16.93 -4.39
C ASN A 222 0.47 15.57 -4.13
N VAL A 223 1.19 15.50 -3.00
CA VAL A 223 1.67 14.27 -2.39
C VAL A 223 0.51 13.70 -1.58
N TRP A 224 -0.23 12.79 -2.21
CA TRP A 224 -1.21 11.96 -1.52
C TRP A 224 -0.49 10.79 -0.86
N ASP A 225 -0.64 10.69 0.46
CA ASP A 225 0.14 9.79 1.31
C ASP A 225 0.07 8.33 0.89
N ARG A 226 -1.12 7.80 0.58
CA ARG A 226 -1.26 6.40 0.17
C ARG A 226 -0.60 6.11 -1.18
N ALA A 227 -0.63 7.03 -2.15
CA ALA A 227 0.10 6.84 -3.40
C ALA A 227 1.61 6.74 -3.15
N LEU A 228 2.16 7.64 -2.32
CA LEU A 228 3.56 7.54 -1.90
C LEU A 228 3.83 6.26 -1.09
N GLY A 229 2.88 5.82 -0.27
CA GLY A 229 2.94 4.58 0.49
C GLY A 229 3.07 3.36 -0.42
N TRP A 230 2.24 3.27 -1.46
CA TRP A 230 2.34 2.22 -2.48
C TRP A 230 3.72 2.20 -3.12
N TYR A 231 4.21 3.37 -3.54
CA TYR A 231 5.51 3.47 -4.19
C TYR A 231 6.66 3.03 -3.26
N LEU A 232 6.62 3.44 -1.98
CA LEU A 232 7.63 3.05 -1.00
C LEU A 232 7.62 1.55 -0.72
N MET A 233 6.44 0.92 -0.68
CA MET A 233 6.32 -0.54 -0.58
C MET A 233 6.81 -1.23 -1.85
N ALA A 234 6.54 -0.68 -3.02
CA ALA A 234 7.01 -1.24 -4.29
C ALA A 234 8.54 -1.25 -4.36
N LEU A 235 9.18 -0.12 -4.00
CA LEU A 235 10.63 0.02 -3.95
C LEU A 235 11.30 -1.00 -3.00
N VAL A 236 10.77 -1.20 -1.80
CA VAL A 236 11.39 -2.16 -0.86
C VAL A 236 11.09 -3.62 -1.24
N ASP A 237 9.93 -3.90 -1.85
CA ASP A 237 9.51 -5.26 -2.21
C ASP A 237 10.17 -5.73 -3.52
N VAL A 238 10.36 -4.84 -4.50
CA VAL A 238 11.01 -5.21 -5.78
C VAL A 238 12.47 -5.66 -5.58
N LEU A 239 13.15 -5.09 -4.58
CA LEU A 239 14.52 -5.46 -4.19
C LEU A 239 14.65 -6.92 -3.69
N ASP A 240 13.54 -7.60 -3.35
CA ASP A 240 13.57 -9.03 -3.03
C ASP A 240 13.79 -9.92 -4.26
N TYR A 241 13.49 -9.40 -5.47
CA TYR A 241 13.53 -10.14 -6.73
C TYR A 241 14.51 -9.57 -7.74
N PHE A 242 14.77 -8.26 -7.69
CA PHE A 242 15.60 -7.58 -8.69
C PHE A 242 17.07 -8.05 -8.62
N PRO A 243 17.73 -8.38 -9.74
CA PRO A 243 19.09 -8.92 -9.72
C PRO A 243 20.10 -7.91 -9.15
N LYS A 244 20.83 -8.31 -8.11
CA LYS A 244 21.88 -7.47 -7.49
C LYS A 244 23.02 -7.09 -8.44
N SER A 245 23.25 -7.88 -9.49
CA SER A 245 24.25 -7.61 -10.52
C SER A 245 23.81 -6.57 -11.55
N HIS A 246 22.52 -6.25 -11.61
CA HIS A 246 21.98 -5.26 -12.53
C HIS A 246 22.15 -3.85 -11.95
N GLU A 247 22.59 -2.87 -12.75
CA GLU A 247 22.82 -1.50 -12.27
C GLU A 247 21.57 -0.84 -11.66
N GLY A 248 20.39 -1.21 -12.18
CA GLY A 248 19.09 -0.79 -11.66
C GLY A 248 18.87 -1.10 -10.18
N HIS A 249 19.50 -2.14 -9.63
CA HIS A 249 19.36 -2.46 -8.20
C HIS A 249 19.87 -1.30 -7.33
N ALA A 250 21.00 -0.69 -7.69
CA ALA A 250 21.56 0.41 -6.93
C ALA A 250 20.66 1.65 -7.01
N LYS A 251 20.06 1.93 -8.18
CA LYS A 251 19.11 3.04 -8.37
C LYS A 251 17.84 2.85 -7.54
N LEU A 252 17.23 1.66 -7.59
CA LEU A 252 16.03 1.33 -6.81
C LEU A 252 16.29 1.46 -5.30
N LEU A 253 17.46 1.00 -4.83
CA LEU A 253 17.87 1.15 -3.44
C LEU A 253 18.07 2.62 -3.04
N ASP A 254 18.73 3.41 -3.88
CA ASP A 254 18.94 4.84 -3.64
C ASP A 254 17.62 5.62 -3.58
N TRP A 255 16.70 5.35 -4.50
CA TRP A 255 15.35 5.92 -4.50
C TRP A 255 14.55 5.54 -3.25
N PHE A 256 14.65 4.28 -2.80
CA PHE A 256 14.06 3.83 -1.55
C PHE A 256 14.60 4.59 -0.34
N ILE A 257 15.92 4.73 -0.25
CA ILE A 257 16.58 5.46 0.85
C ILE A 257 16.15 6.93 0.83
N THR A 258 16.19 7.56 -0.34
CA THR A 258 15.87 8.98 -0.52
C THR A 258 14.41 9.27 -0.21
N ALA A 259 13.47 8.46 -0.71
CA ALA A 259 12.05 8.59 -0.40
C ALA A 259 11.77 8.33 1.09
N SER A 260 12.45 7.36 1.71
CA SER A 260 12.32 7.07 3.15
C SER A 260 12.75 8.26 4.01
N ALA A 261 13.82 8.97 3.62
CA ALA A 261 14.26 10.18 4.29
C ALA A 261 13.22 11.30 4.20
N GLY A 262 12.61 11.51 3.01
CA GLY A 262 11.53 12.48 2.82
C GLY A 262 10.29 12.17 3.66
N VAL A 263 9.87 10.90 3.67
CA VAL A 263 8.75 10.43 4.50
C VAL A 263 9.04 10.61 5.99
N ALA A 264 10.23 10.22 6.46
CA ALA A 264 10.60 10.40 7.86
C ALA A 264 10.60 11.89 8.29
N ALA A 265 11.08 12.79 7.41
CA ALA A 265 11.07 14.22 7.66
C ALA A 265 9.65 14.83 7.69
N ALA A 266 8.70 14.23 6.98
CA ALA A 266 7.31 14.68 6.90
C ALA A 266 6.40 14.14 8.03
N GLN A 267 6.94 13.40 9.01
CA GLN A 267 6.16 12.82 10.10
C GLN A 267 5.57 13.92 11.01
N ASP A 268 4.26 13.83 11.27
CA ASP A 268 3.58 14.75 12.19
C ASP A 268 3.98 14.52 13.66
N LYS A 269 3.73 15.51 14.52
CA LYS A 269 3.96 15.41 15.98
C LYS A 269 3.28 14.21 16.64
N THR A 270 2.17 13.72 16.09
CA THR A 270 1.50 12.48 16.54
C THR A 270 2.33 11.22 16.25
N GLY A 271 3.12 11.24 15.18
CA GLY A 271 3.84 10.09 14.63
C GLY A 271 3.22 9.55 13.34
N GLY A 272 2.02 9.97 12.95
CA GLY A 272 1.43 9.61 11.65
C GLY A 272 1.76 10.60 10.55
N TRP A 273 1.14 10.42 9.39
CA TRP A 273 1.30 11.28 8.21
C TRP A 273 -0.04 11.83 7.73
N TRP A 274 -0.01 13.07 7.28
CA TRP A 274 -1.18 13.77 6.73
C TRP A 274 -1.59 13.18 5.38
N LEU A 275 -2.89 13.11 5.10
CA LEU A 275 -3.43 12.67 3.79
C LEU A 275 -2.75 13.40 2.62
N VAL A 276 -2.64 14.72 2.73
CA VAL A 276 -1.86 15.55 1.79
C VAL A 276 -0.62 16.07 2.52
N MET A 277 0.56 15.64 2.08
CA MET A 277 1.80 15.77 2.84
C MET A 277 2.64 17.00 2.46
N ASN A 278 2.49 17.54 1.25
CA ASN A 278 3.30 18.67 0.79
C ASN A 278 2.77 20.01 1.32
N GLU A 279 3.69 20.96 1.54
CA GLU A 279 3.33 22.32 1.92
C GLU A 279 2.39 22.97 0.88
N PRO A 280 1.42 23.81 1.31
CA PRO A 280 1.18 24.31 2.67
C PRO A 280 0.12 23.51 3.45
N TYR A 281 -0.13 22.25 3.11
CA TYR A 281 -1.30 21.49 3.56
C TYR A 281 -1.21 20.80 4.93
N PRO A 282 -0.04 20.37 5.43
CA PRO A 282 0.07 19.86 6.79
C PRO A 282 -0.54 20.82 7.81
N GLY A 283 -1.45 20.33 8.66
CA GLY A 283 -2.14 21.13 9.67
C GLY A 283 -3.23 22.08 9.16
N LYS A 284 -3.52 22.14 7.85
CA LYS A 284 -4.67 22.90 7.33
C LYS A 284 -6.00 22.28 7.80
N PRO A 285 -7.05 23.09 8.00
CA PRO A 285 -8.40 22.58 8.20
C PRO A 285 -8.79 21.60 7.09
N ARG A 286 -9.47 20.51 7.46
CA ARG A 286 -9.87 19.36 6.61
C ARG A 286 -8.78 18.37 6.24
N ASN A 287 -7.49 18.68 6.43
CA ASN A 287 -6.46 17.65 6.39
C ASN A 287 -6.54 16.80 7.67
N TYR A 288 -6.08 15.56 7.60
CA TYR A 288 -6.08 14.64 8.74
C TYR A 288 -4.96 13.62 8.60
N ILE A 289 -4.58 12.99 9.71
CA ILE A 289 -3.66 11.86 9.70
C ILE A 289 -4.40 10.63 9.16
N GLU A 290 -3.97 10.11 8.03
CA GLU A 290 -4.64 9.00 7.33
C GLU A 290 -3.95 7.68 7.64
N SER A 291 -4.76 6.63 7.87
CA SER A 291 -4.26 5.41 8.51
C SER A 291 -3.52 4.47 7.57
N SER A 292 -3.91 4.41 6.29
CA SER A 292 -3.33 3.50 5.31
C SER A 292 -1.94 3.93 4.84
N GLY A 293 -1.75 5.19 4.41
CA GLY A 293 -0.45 5.70 3.98
C GLY A 293 0.57 5.63 5.11
N SER A 294 0.15 6.06 6.31
CA SER A 294 0.95 5.93 7.53
C SER A 294 1.42 4.50 7.79
N ALA A 295 0.53 3.50 7.65
CA ALA A 295 0.89 2.09 7.86
C ALA A 295 1.87 1.58 6.78
N MET A 296 1.70 1.99 5.53
CA MET A 296 2.60 1.62 4.42
C MET A 296 4.02 2.17 4.64
N PHE A 297 4.14 3.41 5.10
CA PHE A 297 5.43 4.01 5.44
C PHE A 297 6.15 3.24 6.54
N ILE A 298 5.43 2.90 7.62
CA ILE A 298 5.99 2.12 8.73
C ILE A 298 6.47 0.75 8.23
N TYR A 299 5.65 0.03 7.46
CA TYR A 299 6.06 -1.26 6.90
C TYR A 299 7.32 -1.13 6.04
N ALA A 300 7.31 -0.22 5.06
CA ALA A 300 8.39 -0.13 4.09
C ALA A 300 9.71 0.24 4.77
N ILE A 301 9.69 1.24 5.65
CA ILE A 301 10.87 1.73 6.37
C ILE A 301 11.38 0.66 7.35
N LEU A 302 10.51 0.01 8.13
CA LEU A 302 10.94 -1.04 9.06
C LEU A 302 11.48 -2.28 8.33
N LYS A 303 10.88 -2.66 7.19
CA LYS A 303 11.45 -3.69 6.31
C LYS A 303 12.82 -3.25 5.80
N GLY A 304 12.99 -1.99 5.39
CA GLY A 304 14.27 -1.41 5.00
C GLY A 304 15.34 -1.52 6.09
N VAL A 305 14.98 -1.22 7.35
CA VAL A 305 15.87 -1.41 8.51
C VAL A 305 16.24 -2.88 8.68
N ARG A 306 15.25 -3.79 8.67
CA ARG A 306 15.49 -5.24 8.81
C ARG A 306 16.40 -5.79 7.72
N LYS A 307 16.31 -5.25 6.50
CA LYS A 307 17.11 -5.66 5.35
C LYS A 307 18.49 -5.00 5.30
N GLY A 308 18.78 -4.07 6.22
CA GLY A 308 20.04 -3.33 6.30
C GLY A 308 20.18 -2.22 5.26
N TYR A 309 19.07 -1.77 4.66
CA TYR A 309 19.04 -0.68 3.69
C TYR A 309 19.00 0.69 4.37
N LEU A 310 18.40 0.74 5.57
CA LEU A 310 18.25 1.93 6.40
C LEU A 310 18.88 1.71 7.77
N GLY A 311 19.40 2.78 8.38
CA GLY A 311 20.00 2.73 9.71
C GLY A 311 18.98 2.71 10.85
N SER A 312 19.48 2.48 12.07
CA SER A 312 18.65 2.37 13.28
C SER A 312 17.91 3.66 13.67
N GLU A 313 18.34 4.81 13.15
CA GLU A 313 17.73 6.11 13.36
C GLU A 313 16.25 6.17 12.91
N TYR A 314 15.86 5.31 11.96
CA TYR A 314 14.48 5.21 11.50
C TYR A 314 13.56 4.44 12.46
N ILE A 315 14.12 3.63 13.38
CA ILE A 315 13.32 2.75 14.25
C ILE A 315 12.44 3.58 15.18
N ALA A 316 12.99 4.57 15.89
CA ALA A 316 12.22 5.32 16.89
C ALA A 316 11.03 6.10 16.28
N PRO A 317 11.19 6.85 15.17
CA PRO A 317 10.08 7.48 14.45
C PRO A 317 9.02 6.46 14.01
N MET A 318 9.40 5.32 13.43
CA MET A 318 8.44 4.32 12.97
C MET A 318 7.70 3.64 14.12
N LYS A 319 8.39 3.35 15.25
CA LYS A 319 7.74 2.83 16.45
C LYS A 319 6.73 3.82 17.03
N LYS A 320 7.04 5.12 17.01
CA LYS A 320 6.11 6.17 17.43
C LYS A 320 4.86 6.18 16.55
N GLY A 321 5.04 6.17 15.23
CA GLY A 321 3.93 6.09 14.27
C GLY A 321 3.07 4.85 14.48
N TYR A 322 3.71 3.68 14.61
CA TYR A 322 3.00 2.41 14.83
C TYR A 322 2.12 2.43 16.07
N LYS A 323 2.67 2.89 17.21
CA LYS A 323 1.91 3.02 18.46
C LYS A 323 0.72 3.97 18.29
N TYR A 324 0.93 5.12 17.66
CA TYR A 324 -0.15 6.06 17.37
C TYR A 324 -1.25 5.41 16.52
N LEU A 325 -0.89 4.66 15.47
CA LEU A 325 -1.87 3.96 14.64
C LEU A 325 -2.65 2.90 15.42
N ALA A 326 -1.95 2.08 16.21
CA ALA A 326 -2.56 1.04 17.04
C ALA A 326 -3.52 1.62 18.10
N GLU A 327 -3.16 2.74 18.71
CA GLU A 327 -3.99 3.39 19.74
C GLU A 327 -5.20 4.12 19.15
N THR A 328 -5.05 4.70 17.96
CA THR A 328 -6.04 5.60 17.34
C THR A 328 -7.00 4.88 16.42
N PHE A 329 -6.51 3.95 15.58
CA PHE A 329 -7.29 3.37 14.48
C PHE A 329 -7.70 1.92 14.69
N VAL A 330 -7.19 1.24 15.73
CA VAL A 330 -7.67 -0.10 16.11
C VAL A 330 -8.77 0.03 17.17
N ALA A 331 -10.00 -0.28 16.79
CA ALA A 331 -11.16 -0.24 17.68
C ALA A 331 -11.59 -1.65 18.11
N PHE A 332 -11.44 -1.97 19.40
CA PHE A 332 -11.80 -3.28 19.95
C PHE A 332 -13.31 -3.45 20.06
N ASN A 333 -13.84 -4.49 19.41
CA ASN A 333 -15.20 -4.96 19.59
C ASN A 333 -15.27 -5.89 20.81
N ARG A 334 -15.73 -5.33 21.94
CA ARG A 334 -15.84 -6.06 23.21
C ARG A 334 -16.88 -7.18 23.22
N THR A 335 -17.76 -7.25 22.21
CA THR A 335 -18.83 -8.24 22.14
C THR A 335 -18.44 -9.54 21.45
N ASN A 336 -17.54 -9.50 20.45
CA ASN A 336 -17.12 -10.69 19.71
C ASN A 336 -15.59 -10.92 19.70
N GLY A 337 -14.82 -10.06 20.38
CA GLY A 337 -13.37 -10.17 20.49
C GLY A 337 -12.60 -9.74 19.23
N THR A 338 -13.29 -9.24 18.20
CA THR A 338 -12.65 -8.75 16.97
C THR A 338 -12.21 -7.29 17.11
N VAL A 339 -11.42 -6.80 16.15
CA VAL A 339 -11.10 -5.39 16.00
C VAL A 339 -11.61 -4.83 14.68
N ASN A 340 -12.02 -3.56 14.71
CA ASN A 340 -12.20 -2.72 13.53
C ASN A 340 -10.92 -1.94 13.24
N TRP A 341 -10.69 -1.65 11.97
CA TRP A 341 -9.66 -0.72 11.49
C TRP A 341 -10.32 0.54 10.94
N GLU A 342 -9.93 1.71 11.41
CA GLU A 342 -10.55 2.99 11.07
C GLU A 342 -9.59 3.93 10.31
N GLY A 343 -10.10 5.07 9.85
CA GLY A 343 -9.28 6.18 9.35
C GLY A 343 -8.70 6.02 7.94
N THR A 344 -9.18 5.03 7.18
CA THR A 344 -8.71 4.80 5.81
C THR A 344 -9.56 5.56 4.81
N VAL A 345 -8.95 6.40 3.97
CA VAL A 345 -9.67 7.08 2.89
C VAL A 345 -10.08 6.08 1.81
N VAL A 346 -11.29 6.18 1.27
CA VAL A 346 -11.83 5.20 0.30
C VAL A 346 -10.97 5.16 -0.97
N VAL A 347 -10.64 6.32 -1.54
CA VAL A 347 -9.93 6.42 -2.81
C VAL A 347 -9.25 7.78 -2.94
N GLY A 348 -8.17 7.85 -3.71
CA GLY A 348 -7.66 9.07 -4.32
C GLY A 348 -7.48 8.75 -5.80
N SER A 349 -7.92 9.62 -6.69
CA SER A 349 -7.89 9.35 -8.13
C SER A 349 -7.45 10.58 -8.90
N LEU A 350 -6.56 10.40 -9.87
CA LEU A 350 -6.24 11.42 -10.87
C LEU A 350 -7.24 11.43 -12.05
N GLY A 351 -8.34 10.68 -11.95
CA GLY A 351 -9.55 10.94 -12.75
C GLY A 351 -10.35 12.16 -12.27
N SER A 352 -9.81 12.94 -11.33
CA SER A 352 -10.39 14.14 -10.72
C SER A 352 -9.63 15.41 -11.15
N ASN A 353 -9.74 16.50 -10.38
CA ASN A 353 -8.90 17.69 -10.51
C ASN A 353 -7.67 17.69 -9.58
N ALA A 354 -7.48 16.62 -8.79
CA ALA A 354 -6.34 16.41 -7.89
C ALA A 354 -6.05 17.55 -6.89
N THR A 355 -7.03 18.39 -6.55
CA THR A 355 -6.83 19.47 -5.58
C THR A 355 -6.83 18.95 -4.15
N PHE A 356 -6.33 19.76 -3.22
CA PHE A 356 -6.42 19.45 -1.79
C PHE A 356 -7.87 19.25 -1.35
N GLU A 357 -8.81 20.06 -1.85
CA GLU A 357 -10.23 19.95 -1.55
C GLU A 357 -10.81 18.64 -2.06
N TYR A 358 -10.35 18.16 -3.21
CA TYR A 358 -10.73 16.84 -3.71
C TYR A 358 -10.28 15.74 -2.75
N TYR A 359 -8.97 15.63 -2.46
CA TYR A 359 -8.46 14.57 -1.59
C TYR A 359 -9.14 14.59 -0.21
N THR A 360 -9.25 15.77 0.41
CA THR A 360 -9.89 15.93 1.72
C THR A 360 -11.42 15.92 1.70
N SER A 361 -12.04 15.73 0.53
CA SER A 361 -13.50 15.49 0.44
C SER A 361 -13.85 14.01 0.39
N ILE A 362 -12.88 13.14 0.14
CA ILE A 362 -13.15 11.71 0.03
C ILE A 362 -13.45 11.14 1.42
N ALA A 363 -14.50 10.32 1.47
CA ALA A 363 -14.93 9.68 2.70
C ALA A 363 -13.86 8.73 3.25
N LEU A 364 -13.90 8.57 4.57
CA LEU A 364 -13.20 7.50 5.28
C LEU A 364 -14.11 6.27 5.33
N ASP A 365 -13.50 5.09 5.27
CA ASP A 365 -14.17 3.82 5.38
C ASP A 365 -13.58 2.98 6.54
N GLU A 366 -14.47 2.25 7.19
CA GLU A 366 -14.12 1.34 8.27
C GLU A 366 -13.83 -0.04 7.67
N ASN A 367 -12.76 -0.67 8.12
CA ASN A 367 -12.30 -2.00 7.68
C ASN A 367 -11.92 -2.05 6.19
N ASP A 368 -11.54 -0.92 5.60
CA ASP A 368 -11.03 -0.90 4.25
C ASP A 368 -9.72 -1.71 4.16
N LEU A 369 -9.71 -2.70 3.26
CA LEU A 369 -8.59 -3.63 3.08
C LEU A 369 -7.30 -2.92 2.62
N LYS A 370 -7.42 -1.74 1.99
CA LYS A 370 -6.28 -0.92 1.57
C LYS A 370 -5.54 -0.28 2.74
N GLY A 371 -6.17 -0.20 3.92
CA GLY A 371 -5.52 0.23 5.16
C GLY A 371 -5.25 -0.91 6.13
N ALA A 372 -6.20 -1.84 6.30
CA ALA A 372 -6.05 -2.96 7.21
C ALA A 372 -4.90 -3.91 6.78
N GLY A 373 -4.75 -4.14 5.48
CA GLY A 373 -3.64 -4.94 4.94
C GLY A 373 -2.28 -4.36 5.32
N PRO A 374 -1.95 -3.13 4.90
CA PRO A 374 -0.68 -2.48 5.27
C PRO A 374 -0.44 -2.39 6.77
N PHE A 375 -1.49 -2.22 7.59
CA PHE A 375 -1.33 -2.26 9.05
C PHE A 375 -0.90 -3.63 9.57
N VAL A 376 -1.39 -4.73 8.98
CA VAL A 376 -0.87 -6.07 9.27
C VAL A 376 0.61 -6.17 8.84
N TYR A 377 1.00 -5.60 7.70
CA TYR A 377 2.39 -5.63 7.23
C TYR A 377 3.31 -4.90 8.22
N ALA A 378 2.91 -3.70 8.62
CA ALA A 378 3.61 -2.87 9.59
C ALA A 378 3.71 -3.58 10.95
N SER A 379 2.64 -4.26 11.38
CA SER A 379 2.62 -5.04 12.62
C SER A 379 3.63 -6.17 12.61
N VAL A 380 3.73 -6.92 11.49
CA VAL A 380 4.71 -8.00 11.36
C VAL A 380 6.15 -7.46 11.47
N GLU A 381 6.46 -6.34 10.83
CA GLU A 381 7.80 -5.74 10.93
C GLU A 381 8.06 -5.13 12.33
N TYR A 382 7.07 -4.45 12.93
CA TYR A 382 7.19 -3.90 14.29
C TYR A 382 7.40 -4.99 15.35
N GLU A 383 6.63 -6.07 15.28
CA GLU A 383 6.69 -7.17 16.25
C GLU A 383 8.03 -7.92 16.21
N LYS A 384 8.71 -7.93 15.05
CA LYS A 384 10.07 -8.47 14.89
C LYS A 384 11.15 -7.62 15.53
N LEU A 385 10.91 -6.33 15.80
CA LEU A 385 11.86 -5.48 16.53
C LEU A 385 11.93 -5.82 18.02
N ALA A 386 10.90 -6.48 18.55
CA ALA A 386 10.78 -6.86 19.95
C ALA A 386 11.16 -8.33 20.21
N ALA A 387 11.41 -9.10 19.15
CA ALA A 387 11.92 -10.47 19.19
C ALA A 387 13.44 -10.44 19.07
#